data_AF-A0A433BB01-F1
#
_entry.id   AF-A0A433BB01-F1
#
_cell.length_a   1.000
_cell.length_b   1.000
_cell.length_c   1.000
_cell.angle_alpha   90.00
_cell.angle_beta   90.00
_cell.angle_gamma   90.00
#
_symmetry.space_group_name_H-M   'P 1'
#
loop_
_entity.id
_entity.type
_entity.pdbx_description
1 polymer ?
#
loop_
_entity_poly.entity_id
_entity_poly.type
_entity_poly.pdbx_seq_one_letter_code
_entity_poly.pdbx_strand_id
1 'polypeptide(L)'
;CETLEDLRLQLSATDYGSFLQNEPSPISTSTIGEKAIEKLVREFEYLRGNTIEPLTKFLDYIIYAYMIDNMILLIMVELMGLILEFEADWRTINITINSFGTELTKDDRQKLFPTIGRLNPDSNFKLRRADDIKQIKNIVKLFHEYHTFFNLNMTSGQKALEDKFFEYKFHYAIFYTFVKLKEQEV
;
A
#
# COMPACT_ATOMS: atom_id res chain seq x y z
N CYS A 1 9.05 -23.27 23.78
CA CYS A 1 7.99 -24.16 23.28
C CYS A 1 8.53 -24.95 22.12
N GLU A 2 8.22 -26.25 22.06
CA GLU A 2 8.60 -27.11 20.93
C GLU A 2 7.46 -27.24 19.91
N THR A 3 6.21 -27.01 20.33
CA THR A 3 5.03 -27.02 19.45
C THR A 3 4.13 -25.78 19.64
N LEU A 4 3.25 -25.52 18.65
CA LEU A 4 2.26 -24.43 18.72
C LEU A 4 1.19 -24.67 19.81
N GLU A 5 0.92 -25.93 20.16
CA GLU A 5 0.03 -26.27 21.27
C GLU A 5 0.68 -25.97 22.63
N ASP A 6 2.00 -26.16 22.77
CA ASP A 6 2.72 -25.72 23.97
C ASP A 6 2.68 -24.20 24.14
N LEU A 7 2.80 -23.47 23.04
CA LEU A 7 2.67 -22.01 23.03
C LEU A 7 1.26 -21.59 23.46
N ARG A 8 0.22 -22.22 22.92
CA ARG A 8 -1.17 -21.98 23.33
C ARG A 8 -1.37 -22.26 24.82
N LEU A 9 -0.81 -23.36 25.33
CA LEU A 9 -0.92 -23.73 26.74
C LEU A 9 -0.21 -22.70 27.64
N GLN A 10 0.96 -22.21 27.25
CA GLN A 10 1.66 -21.18 28.02
C GLN A 10 0.93 -19.82 27.98
N LEU A 11 0.41 -19.43 26.82
CA LEU A 11 -0.41 -18.22 26.68
C LEU A 11 -1.72 -18.33 27.46
N SER A 12 -2.25 -19.55 27.62
CA SER A 12 -3.43 -19.82 28.46
C SER A 12 -3.28 -19.39 29.92
N ALA A 13 -2.03 -19.38 30.42
CA ALA A 13 -1.68 -18.94 31.77
C ALA A 13 -1.48 -17.42 31.92
N THR A 14 -1.58 -16.66 30.81
CA THR A 14 -1.41 -15.20 30.78
C THR A 14 -2.74 -14.52 30.48
N ASP A 15 -2.75 -13.18 30.40
CA ASP A 15 -3.92 -12.41 29.97
C ASP A 15 -4.34 -12.73 28.52
N TYR A 16 -3.48 -13.42 27.76
CA TYR A 16 -3.82 -14.06 26.48
C TYR A 16 -4.47 -15.44 26.72
N GLY A 17 -5.22 -15.63 27.80
CA GLY A 17 -5.84 -16.93 28.08
C GLY A 17 -7.13 -17.16 27.29
N SER A 18 -7.94 -16.12 27.17
CA SER A 18 -9.26 -16.12 26.52
C SER A 18 -9.20 -15.90 25.01
N PHE A 19 -8.06 -15.49 24.46
CA PHE A 19 -7.94 -15.04 23.06
C PHE A 19 -7.91 -16.17 22.01
N LEU A 20 -7.45 -17.38 22.36
CA LEU A 20 -7.34 -18.54 21.46
C LEU A 20 -8.26 -19.71 21.85
N GLN A 21 -9.22 -19.49 22.76
CA GLN A 21 -10.04 -20.60 23.28
C GLN A 21 -11.00 -21.17 22.24
N ASN A 22 -11.50 -20.32 21.33
CA ASN A 22 -12.50 -20.70 20.33
C ASN A 22 -11.91 -21.08 18.97
N GLU A 23 -10.58 -21.03 18.82
CA GLU A 23 -9.93 -21.34 17.55
C GLU A 23 -9.76 -22.87 17.36
N PRO A 24 -10.18 -23.42 16.20
CA PRO A 24 -10.05 -24.84 15.91
C PRO A 24 -8.59 -25.22 15.64
N SER A 25 -8.15 -26.36 16.18
CA SER A 25 -6.82 -26.92 15.89
C SER A 25 -6.79 -27.59 14.50
N PRO A 26 -5.68 -27.52 13.74
CA PRO A 26 -4.41 -26.87 14.08
C PRO A 26 -4.44 -25.35 13.82
N ILE A 27 -3.97 -24.58 14.81
CA ILE A 27 -3.90 -23.12 14.70
C ILE A 27 -2.68 -22.73 13.84
N SER A 28 -2.90 -21.85 12.86
CA SER A 28 -1.81 -21.29 12.04
C SER A 28 -1.14 -20.10 12.73
N THR A 29 0.12 -19.84 12.41
CA THR A 29 0.85 -18.67 12.95
C THR A 29 0.22 -17.34 12.53
N SER A 30 -0.37 -17.26 11.34
CA SER A 30 -1.11 -16.08 10.88
C SER A 30 -2.36 -15.82 11.72
N THR A 31 -3.11 -16.88 12.08
CA THR A 31 -4.29 -16.75 12.95
C THR A 31 -3.93 -16.22 14.34
N ILE A 32 -2.78 -16.64 14.90
CA ILE A 32 -2.31 -16.14 16.19
C ILE A 32 -1.99 -14.64 16.12
N GLY A 33 -1.27 -14.22 15.08
CA GLY A 33 -0.94 -12.81 14.86
C GLY A 33 -2.19 -11.94 14.67
N GLU A 34 -3.14 -12.38 13.83
CA GLU A 34 -4.42 -11.67 13.63
C GLU A 34 -5.18 -11.50 14.94
N LYS A 35 -5.30 -12.56 15.75
CA LYS A 35 -6.00 -12.51 17.05
C LYS A 35 -5.28 -11.66 18.09
N ALA A 36 -3.95 -11.62 18.06
CA ALA A 36 -3.16 -10.74 18.92
C ALA A 36 -3.37 -9.26 18.55
N ILE A 37 -3.40 -8.93 17.26
CA ILE A 37 -3.74 -7.58 16.76
C ILE A 37 -5.17 -7.19 17.15
N GLU A 38 -6.16 -8.08 16.93
CA GLU A 38 -7.56 -7.83 17.31
C GLU A 38 -7.73 -7.55 18.81
N LYS A 39 -6.93 -8.21 19.66
CA LYS A 39 -6.94 -7.96 21.10
C LYS A 39 -6.37 -6.57 21.42
N LEU A 40 -5.22 -6.20 20.83
CA LEU A 40 -4.60 -4.89 21.01
C LEU A 40 -5.55 -3.76 20.57
N VAL A 41 -6.21 -3.92 19.42
CA VAL A 41 -7.20 -2.94 18.92
C VAL A 41 -8.35 -2.78 19.92
N ARG A 42 -8.90 -3.88 20.45
CA ARG A 42 -9.98 -3.82 21.45
C ARG A 42 -9.58 -3.11 22.73
N GLU A 43 -8.38 -3.37 23.25
CA GLU A 43 -7.86 -2.69 24.44
C GLU A 43 -7.65 -1.19 24.19
N PHE A 44 -7.15 -0.83 23.01
CA PHE A 44 -6.97 0.56 22.61
C PHE A 44 -8.31 1.29 22.41
N GLU A 45 -9.30 0.65 21.78
CA GLU A 45 -10.65 1.18 21.63
C GLU A 45 -11.33 1.39 22.98
N TYR A 46 -11.17 0.45 23.91
CA TYR A 46 -11.66 0.59 25.27
C TYR A 46 -11.01 1.78 25.98
N LEU A 47 -9.68 1.92 25.88
CA LEU A 47 -8.97 3.07 26.45
C LEU A 47 -9.54 4.37 25.87
N ARG A 48 -9.60 4.50 24.54
CA ARG A 48 -10.13 5.66 23.82
C ARG A 48 -11.59 5.97 24.18
N GLY A 49 -12.43 4.96 24.33
CA GLY A 49 -13.84 5.13 24.70
C GLY A 49 -14.05 5.72 26.10
N ASN A 50 -13.06 5.59 26.98
CA ASN A 50 -13.08 6.13 28.34
C ASN A 50 -12.30 7.45 28.48
N THR A 51 -11.74 8.00 27.39
CA THR A 51 -11.03 9.28 27.44
C THR A 51 -11.94 10.45 27.10
N ILE A 52 -11.66 11.59 27.73
CA ILE A 52 -12.24 12.90 27.42
C ILE A 52 -11.16 13.80 26.81
N GLU A 53 -11.59 14.85 26.10
CA GLU A 53 -10.68 15.88 25.59
C GLU A 53 -9.84 16.48 26.73
N PRO A 54 -8.52 16.70 26.53
CA PRO A 54 -7.78 16.64 25.27
C PRO A 54 -7.10 15.28 24.97
N LEU A 55 -7.27 14.29 25.85
CA LEU A 55 -6.61 12.99 25.73
C LEU A 55 -7.15 12.16 24.55
N THR A 56 -8.46 12.25 24.26
CA THR A 56 -9.06 11.60 23.08
C THR A 56 -8.36 12.03 21.79
N LYS A 57 -8.13 13.33 21.64
CA LYS A 57 -7.40 13.89 20.49
C LYS A 57 -5.95 13.41 20.42
N PHE A 58 -5.28 13.23 21.56
CA PHE A 58 -3.95 12.64 21.60
C PHE A 58 -3.94 11.18 21.12
N LEU A 59 -4.90 10.37 21.57
CA LEU A 59 -5.05 8.99 21.11
C LEU A 59 -5.39 8.93 19.61
N ASP A 60 -6.21 9.85 19.10
CA ASP A 60 -6.50 9.96 17.67
C ASP A 60 -5.24 10.27 16.85
N TYR A 61 -4.30 11.10 17.36
CA TYR A 61 -3.01 11.32 16.70
C TYR A 61 -2.17 10.06 16.57
N ILE A 62 -2.26 9.13 17.53
CA ILE A 62 -1.58 7.83 17.44
C ILE A 62 -2.18 7.00 16.31
N ILE A 63 -3.50 7.00 16.15
CA ILE A 63 -4.21 6.27 15.08
C ILE A 63 -3.89 6.86 13.70
N TYR A 64 -3.75 8.19 13.60
CA TYR A 64 -3.45 8.84 12.33
C TYR A 64 -2.15 8.36 11.69
N ALA A 65 -1.13 7.98 12.48
CA ALA A 65 0.09 7.38 11.92
C ALA A 65 -0.23 6.09 11.12
N TYR A 66 -1.00 5.17 11.72
CA TYR A 66 -1.41 3.93 11.06
C TYR A 66 -2.38 4.16 9.90
N MET A 67 -3.28 5.14 10.01
CA MET A 67 -4.18 5.51 8.90
C MET A 67 -3.41 6.08 7.72
N ILE A 68 -2.41 6.92 7.97
CA ILE A 68 -1.55 7.48 6.93
C ILE A 68 -0.80 6.36 6.22
N ASP A 69 -0.22 5.42 6.97
CA ASP A 69 0.50 4.29 6.36
C ASP A 69 -0.42 3.41 5.51
N ASN A 70 -1.64 3.12 5.98
CA ASN A 70 -2.64 2.37 5.21
C ASN A 70 -3.13 3.13 3.97
N MET A 71 -3.32 4.44 4.08
CA MET A 71 -3.69 5.29 2.94
C MET A 71 -2.55 5.39 1.92
N ILE A 72 -1.31 5.56 2.38
CA ILE A 72 -0.13 5.56 1.53
C ILE A 72 -0.03 4.20 0.83
N LEU A 73 -0.16 3.09 1.55
CA LEU A 73 -0.10 1.76 0.96
C LEU A 73 -1.13 1.59 -0.17
N LEU A 74 -2.38 1.99 0.07
CA LEU A 74 -3.45 1.92 -0.92
C LEU A 74 -3.14 2.78 -2.16
N ILE A 75 -2.75 4.04 -1.94
CA ILE A 75 -2.41 4.99 -3.02
C ILE A 75 -1.18 4.51 -3.78
N MET A 76 -0.16 3.99 -3.10
CA MET A 76 1.08 3.51 -3.72
C MET A 76 0.81 2.27 -4.58
N VAL A 77 -0.04 1.35 -4.13
CA VAL A 77 -0.45 0.18 -4.94
C VAL A 77 -1.15 0.64 -6.22
N GLU A 78 -2.11 1.55 -6.10
CA GLU A 78 -2.85 2.08 -7.26
C GLU A 78 -1.94 2.86 -8.23
N LEU A 79 -1.14 3.78 -7.69
CA LEU A 79 -0.26 4.65 -8.47
C LEU A 79 0.90 3.88 -9.11
N MET A 80 1.48 2.91 -8.41
CA MET A 80 2.49 2.03 -8.99
C MET A 80 1.89 1.18 -10.11
N GLY A 81 0.66 0.69 -9.96
CA GLY A 81 -0.07 0.02 -11.04
C GLY A 81 -0.17 0.90 -12.28
N LEU A 82 -0.62 2.15 -12.12
CA LEU A 82 -0.72 3.12 -13.21
C LEU A 82 0.64 3.46 -13.84
N ILE A 83 1.71 3.60 -13.06
CA ILE A 83 3.07 3.84 -13.57
C ILE A 83 3.57 2.65 -14.38
N LEU A 84 3.39 1.43 -13.86
CA LEU A 84 3.84 0.22 -14.55
C LEU A 84 3.07 -0.01 -15.85
N GLU A 85 1.77 0.26 -15.85
CA GLU A 85 0.96 0.25 -17.07
C GLU A 85 1.47 1.28 -18.09
N PHE A 86 1.74 2.51 -17.64
CA PHE A 86 2.27 3.57 -18.50
C PHE A 86 3.63 3.21 -19.09
N GLU A 87 4.56 2.73 -18.28
CA GLU A 87 5.91 2.35 -18.73
C GLU A 87 5.88 1.15 -19.68
N ALA A 88 4.97 0.20 -19.43
CA ALA A 88 4.77 -0.93 -20.32
C ALA A 88 4.20 -0.52 -21.69
N ASP A 89 3.24 0.41 -21.69
CA ASP A 89 2.69 0.98 -22.92
C ASP A 89 3.75 1.79 -23.68
N TRP A 90 4.52 2.62 -22.98
CA TRP A 90 5.64 3.39 -23.53
C TRP A 90 6.73 2.49 -24.14
N ARG A 91 7.08 1.40 -23.46
CA ARG A 91 8.03 0.39 -23.95
C ARG A 91 7.53 -0.28 -25.23
N THR A 92 6.25 -0.61 -25.30
CA THR A 92 5.63 -1.21 -26.51
C THR A 92 5.70 -0.27 -27.71
N ILE A 93 5.41 1.02 -27.49
CA ILE A 93 5.53 2.06 -28.51
C ILE A 93 6.99 2.20 -28.99
N ASN A 94 7.94 2.29 -28.05
CA ASN A 94 9.36 2.43 -28.38
C ASN A 94 9.93 1.23 -29.15
N ILE A 95 9.58 0.00 -28.75
CA ILE A 95 9.97 -1.20 -29.50
C ILE A 95 9.42 -1.13 -30.92
N THR A 96 8.17 -0.70 -31.09
CA THR A 96 7.56 -0.58 -32.43
C THR A 96 8.28 0.46 -33.29
N ILE A 97 8.57 1.65 -32.75
CA ILE A 97 9.28 2.72 -33.48
C ILE A 97 10.70 2.29 -33.84
N ASN A 98 11.46 1.76 -32.88
CA ASN A 98 12.86 1.39 -33.08
C ASN A 98 13.02 0.13 -33.93
N SER A 99 11.96 -0.66 -34.14
CA SER A 99 11.99 -1.81 -35.04
C SER A 99 11.94 -1.41 -36.52
N PHE A 100 11.60 -0.17 -36.86
CA PHE A 100 11.56 0.29 -38.24
C PHE A 100 12.96 0.32 -38.87
N GLY A 101 13.12 -0.32 -40.03
CA GLY A 101 14.41 -0.41 -40.71
C GLY A 101 15.38 -1.44 -40.12
N THR A 102 14.93 -2.28 -39.19
CA THR A 102 15.71 -3.40 -38.63
C THR A 102 15.26 -4.74 -39.22
N GLU A 103 16.06 -5.79 -39.02
CA GLU A 103 15.72 -7.18 -39.42
C GLU A 103 14.64 -7.83 -38.54
N LEU A 104 14.08 -7.09 -37.57
CA LEU A 104 13.13 -7.62 -36.62
C LEU A 104 11.74 -7.86 -37.26
N THR A 105 11.35 -9.13 -37.32
CA THR A 105 10.05 -9.54 -37.87
C THR A 105 8.89 -9.07 -36.98
N LYS A 106 7.70 -8.92 -37.58
CA LYS A 106 6.50 -8.47 -36.86
C LYS A 106 6.11 -9.43 -35.73
N ASP A 107 6.31 -10.74 -35.90
CA ASP A 107 5.99 -11.72 -34.86
C ASP A 107 7.03 -11.75 -33.74
N ASP A 108 8.29 -11.41 -34.01
CA ASP A 108 9.31 -11.29 -32.96
C ASP A 108 9.14 -10.02 -32.12
N ARG A 109 8.57 -8.93 -32.68
CA ARG A 109 8.18 -7.74 -31.90
C ARG A 109 7.17 -8.07 -30.82
N GLN A 110 6.19 -8.92 -31.13
CA GLN A 110 5.13 -9.27 -30.19
C GLN A 110 5.67 -9.99 -28.95
N LYS A 111 6.74 -10.80 -29.11
CA LYS A 111 7.39 -11.48 -27.98
C LYS A 111 8.09 -10.50 -27.03
N LEU A 112 8.38 -9.29 -27.48
CA LEU A 112 9.05 -8.24 -26.69
C LEU A 112 8.06 -7.29 -26.02
N PHE A 113 6.77 -7.37 -26.34
CA PHE A 113 5.74 -6.53 -25.74
C PHE A 113 5.42 -7.01 -24.32
N PRO A 114 5.44 -6.11 -23.32
CA PRO A 114 4.92 -6.40 -22.00
C PRO A 114 3.46 -6.88 -22.04
N THR A 115 3.11 -7.77 -21.12
CA THR A 115 1.75 -8.31 -20.94
C THR A 115 0.89 -7.48 -19.99
N ILE A 116 1.36 -6.31 -19.61
CA ILE A 116 0.69 -5.36 -18.72
C ILE A 116 0.61 -4.00 -19.44
N GLY A 117 -0.30 -3.11 -19.04
CA GLY A 117 -0.56 -1.84 -19.73
C GLY A 117 -1.88 -1.84 -20.50
N ARG A 118 -2.38 -0.64 -20.80
CA ARG A 118 -3.68 -0.42 -21.42
C ARG A 118 -3.68 -0.72 -22.92
N LEU A 119 -2.49 -0.81 -23.53
CA LEU A 119 -2.35 -1.23 -24.93
C LEU A 119 -2.51 -2.76 -25.11
N ASN A 120 -2.34 -3.55 -24.05
CA ASN A 120 -2.56 -4.99 -24.08
C ASN A 120 -4.07 -5.32 -23.90
N PRO A 121 -4.68 -6.26 -24.66
CA PRO A 121 -4.15 -7.00 -25.81
C PRO A 121 -4.41 -6.35 -27.18
N ASP A 122 -5.55 -5.66 -27.35
CA ASP A 122 -6.06 -5.29 -28.67
C ASP A 122 -5.18 -4.26 -29.41
N SER A 123 -4.61 -3.30 -28.70
CA SER A 123 -3.74 -2.27 -29.30
C SER A 123 -2.34 -2.81 -29.56
N ASN A 124 -1.83 -3.76 -28.77
CA ASN A 124 -0.58 -4.47 -29.01
C ASN A 124 -0.62 -5.23 -30.35
N PHE A 125 -1.73 -5.92 -30.65
CA PHE A 125 -1.90 -6.58 -31.95
C PHE A 125 -1.91 -5.60 -33.13
N LYS A 126 -2.44 -4.39 -32.92
CA LYS A 126 -2.46 -3.31 -33.93
C LYS A 126 -1.08 -2.69 -34.11
N LEU A 127 -0.34 -2.44 -33.02
CA LEU A 127 1.01 -1.89 -33.04
C LEU A 127 2.03 -2.82 -33.68
N ARG A 128 1.90 -4.13 -33.45
CA ARG A 128 2.70 -5.17 -34.13
C ARG A 128 2.67 -5.03 -35.66
N ARG A 129 1.52 -4.66 -36.22
CA ARG A 129 1.28 -4.56 -37.66
C ARG A 129 1.62 -3.18 -38.23
N ALA A 130 1.89 -2.20 -37.38
CA ALA A 130 2.17 -0.83 -37.80
C ALA A 130 3.50 -0.76 -38.56
N ASP A 131 3.48 -0.01 -39.66
CA ASP A 131 4.63 0.20 -40.55
C ASP A 131 5.04 1.67 -40.64
N ASP A 132 4.26 2.59 -40.04
CA ASP A 132 4.55 4.02 -40.02
C ASP A 132 4.12 4.67 -38.68
N ILE A 133 4.84 5.72 -38.31
CA ILE A 133 4.61 6.54 -37.11
C ILE A 133 3.19 7.15 -37.12
N LYS A 134 2.63 7.44 -38.30
CA LYS A 134 1.24 7.93 -38.41
C LYS A 134 0.21 6.91 -37.92
N GLN A 135 0.43 5.62 -38.16
CA GLN A 135 -0.46 4.55 -37.69
C GLN A 135 -0.36 4.38 -36.17
N ILE A 136 0.86 4.47 -35.61
CA ILE A 136 1.08 4.47 -34.16
C ILE A 136 0.34 5.64 -33.49
N LYS A 137 0.48 6.85 -34.04
CA LYS A 137 -0.21 8.04 -33.51
C LYS A 137 -1.73 7.89 -33.50
N ASN A 138 -2.32 7.24 -34.51
CA ASN A 138 -3.77 7.00 -34.54
C ASN A 138 -4.23 5.98 -33.50
N ILE A 139 -3.38 4.99 -33.16
CA ILE A 139 -3.68 3.98 -32.14
C ILE A 139 -3.58 4.60 -30.74
N VAL A 140 -2.54 5.40 -30.48
CA VAL A 140 -2.27 6.01 -29.15
C VAL A 140 -3.21 7.18 -28.84
N LYS A 141 -3.75 7.87 -29.86
CA LYS A 141 -4.72 8.99 -29.69
C LYS A 141 -6.03 8.60 -28.99
N LEU A 142 -6.31 7.31 -28.84
CA LEU A 142 -7.51 6.81 -28.16
C LEU A 142 -7.45 6.97 -26.63
N PHE A 143 -6.29 7.35 -26.07
CA PHE A 143 -6.07 7.46 -24.62
C PHE A 143 -5.80 8.93 -24.21
N HIS A 144 -6.70 9.52 -23.41
CA HIS A 144 -6.75 10.96 -23.10
C HIS A 144 -5.73 11.44 -22.04
N GLU A 145 -5.16 10.53 -21.26
CA GLU A 145 -4.42 10.82 -20.02
C GLU A 145 -2.99 11.35 -20.26
N TYR A 146 -2.45 11.20 -21.46
CA TYR A 146 -1.10 11.66 -21.81
C TYR A 146 -0.96 13.19 -21.96
N HIS A 147 -2.06 13.94 -21.85
CA HIS A 147 -2.11 15.36 -22.16
C HIS A 147 -1.85 16.29 -20.96
N THR A 148 -1.90 15.78 -19.72
CA THR A 148 -2.01 16.60 -18.50
C THR A 148 -0.71 16.71 -17.69
N PHE A 149 0.35 15.99 -18.07
CA PHE A 149 1.61 15.92 -17.31
C PHE A 149 2.48 17.19 -17.32
N PHE A 150 2.08 18.27 -17.99
CA PHE A 150 2.92 19.45 -18.19
C PHE A 150 2.66 20.64 -17.25
N ASN A 151 1.69 20.60 -16.32
CA ASN A 151 1.12 21.85 -15.78
C ASN A 151 0.83 21.97 -14.26
N LEU A 152 1.53 21.28 -13.34
CA LEU A 152 1.29 21.53 -11.90
C LEU A 152 2.57 21.63 -11.05
N ASN A 153 2.90 22.87 -10.64
CA ASN A 153 3.77 23.23 -9.53
C ASN A 153 2.89 23.67 -8.35
N MET A 154 2.98 22.98 -7.20
CA MET A 154 2.31 23.38 -5.96
C MET A 154 3.37 23.71 -4.90
N THR A 155 3.45 24.99 -4.54
CA THR A 155 4.31 25.51 -3.47
C THR A 155 3.70 25.29 -2.10
N SER A 156 4.54 24.75 -1.22
CA SER A 156 4.34 24.40 0.17
C SER A 156 4.23 25.62 1.08
N GLY A 157 3.46 25.49 2.16
CA GLY A 157 3.48 26.44 3.26
C GLY A 157 2.84 25.87 4.51
N GLN A 158 3.60 25.11 5.31
CA GLN A 158 3.29 24.89 6.72
C GLN A 158 4.58 24.70 7.53
N LYS A 159 4.96 25.73 8.29
CA LYS A 159 5.86 25.59 9.45
C LYS A 159 5.46 26.61 10.51
N ALA A 160 4.60 26.17 11.44
CA ALA A 160 4.39 26.77 12.77
C ALA A 160 3.44 25.88 13.63
N LEU A 161 3.53 24.55 13.52
CA LEU A 161 2.71 23.63 14.33
C LEU A 161 3.54 22.85 15.36
N GLU A 162 4.82 22.59 15.08
CA GLU A 162 5.70 21.78 15.94
C GLU A 162 5.98 22.42 17.31
N ASP A 163 6.10 23.75 17.38
CA ASP A 163 6.42 24.46 18.62
C ASP A 163 5.30 24.45 19.67
N LYS A 164 4.04 24.23 19.25
CA LYS A 164 2.90 24.12 20.19
C LYS A 164 2.68 22.70 20.73
N PHE A 165 3.29 21.68 20.11
CA PHE A 165 3.14 20.29 20.54
C PHE A 165 4.07 19.90 21.69
N PHE A 166 5.09 20.72 22.02
CA PHE A 166 6.16 20.31 22.94
C PHE A 166 5.78 20.40 24.43
N GLU A 167 4.88 21.30 24.82
CA GLU A 167 4.51 21.51 26.24
C GLU A 167 3.63 20.40 26.85
N TYR A 168 2.94 19.59 26.03
CA TYR A 168 2.00 18.55 26.51
C TYR A 168 2.58 17.11 26.55
N LYS A 169 3.85 16.90 26.17
CA LYS A 169 4.41 15.56 25.90
C LYS A 169 4.63 14.67 27.12
N PHE A 170 4.81 15.21 28.33
CA PHE A 170 5.25 14.37 29.46
C PHE A 170 4.14 13.55 30.14
N HIS A 171 2.88 13.97 30.06
CA HIS A 171 1.77 13.21 30.67
C HIS A 171 1.15 12.16 29.72
N TYR A 172 1.12 12.43 28.42
CA TYR A 172 0.48 11.54 27.44
C TYR A 172 1.45 10.53 26.79
N ALA A 173 2.76 10.73 26.95
CA ALA A 173 3.77 9.76 26.50
C ALA A 173 3.58 8.37 27.10
N ILE A 174 2.99 8.24 28.30
CA ILE A 174 2.72 6.94 28.92
C ILE A 174 1.77 6.10 28.05
N PHE A 175 0.74 6.71 27.46
CA PHE A 175 -0.19 6.00 26.56
C PHE A 175 0.47 5.62 25.24
N TYR A 176 1.31 6.50 24.69
CA TYR A 176 2.09 6.19 23.50
C TYR A 176 3.08 5.02 23.75
N THR A 177 3.83 5.07 24.85
CA THR A 177 4.76 4.02 25.25
C THR A 177 4.02 2.71 25.54
N PHE A 178 2.86 2.76 26.19
CA PHE A 178 2.03 1.56 26.40
C PHE A 178 1.63 0.91 25.08
N VAL A 179 1.11 1.69 24.12
CA VAL A 179 0.73 1.18 22.79
C VAL A 179 1.94 0.59 22.06
N LYS A 180 3.09 1.27 22.10
CA LYS A 180 4.31 0.80 21.44
C LYS A 180 4.93 -0.44 22.08
N LEU A 181 4.87 -0.57 23.41
CA LEU A 181 5.30 -1.78 24.10
C LEU A 181 4.36 -2.95 23.79
N LYS A 182 3.05 -2.71 23.73
CA LYS A 182 2.07 -3.74 23.36
C LYS A 182 2.17 -4.17 21.90
N GLU A 183 2.49 -3.25 20.99
CA GLU A 183 2.79 -3.58 19.59
C GLU A 183 4.02 -4.48 19.47
N GLN A 184 5.03 -4.32 20.33
CA GLN A 184 6.23 -5.18 20.33
C GLN A 184 5.97 -6.59 20.91
N GLU A 185 4.92 -6.76 21.71
CA GLU A 185 4.49 -8.07 22.23
C GLU A 185 3.78 -8.92 21.16
N VAL A 186 3.24 -8.28 20.13
CA VAL A 186 2.50 -8.90 19.01
C VAL A 186 3.47 -9.29 17.89
#